data_AF-A0A9D3AX93-F1
#
_entry.id   AF-A0A9D3AX93-F1
#
_cell.length_a   1.000
_cell.length_b   1.000
_cell.length_c   1.000
_cell.angle_alpha   90.00
_cell.angle_beta   90.00
_cell.angle_gamma   90.00
#
_symmetry.space_group_name_H-M   'P 1'
#
loop_
_entity.id
_entity.type
_entity.pdbx_description
1 polymer ?
#
loop_
_entity_poly.entity_id
_entity_poly.type
_entity_poly.pdbx_seq_one_letter_code
_entity_poly.pdbx_strand_id
1 'polypeptide(L)'
;MEKTKLTPIRFPIDLLDDLDKYVSEGNRSKFIIDATRKELHRAKQRKAIQKASGILNQQDYPEFNTSEDTASWVRRLREESDARRRDLFE
;
A
#
# COMPACT_ATOMS: atom_id res chain seq x y z
N MET A 1 19.14 -0.24 -20.43
CA MET A 1 18.70 -1.57 -19.95
C MET A 1 18.80 -1.62 -18.44
N GLU A 2 17.80 -2.15 -17.75
CA GLU A 2 17.80 -2.28 -16.28
C GLU A 2 18.96 -3.21 -15.85
N LYS A 3 19.68 -2.87 -14.78
CA LYS A 3 20.79 -3.69 -14.27
C LYS A 3 20.20 -4.90 -13.54
N THR A 4 20.39 -6.10 -14.07
CA THR A 4 19.89 -7.36 -13.47
C THR A 4 21.03 -8.18 -12.88
N LYS A 5 20.71 -9.00 -11.87
CA LYS A 5 21.62 -9.97 -11.25
C LYS A 5 20.93 -11.32 -11.17
N LEU A 6 21.58 -12.39 -11.63
CA LEU A 6 21.05 -13.75 -11.52
C LEU A 6 21.07 -14.22 -10.06
N THR A 7 19.97 -14.81 -9.61
CA THR A 7 19.84 -15.39 -8.27
C THR A 7 19.13 -16.74 -8.40
N PRO A 8 19.81 -17.88 -8.14
CA PRO A 8 19.18 -19.19 -8.23
C PRO A 8 18.24 -19.41 -7.04
N ILE A 9 17.00 -19.79 -7.31
CA ILE A 9 15.96 -20.05 -6.30
C ILE A 9 15.42 -21.47 -6.55
N ARG A 10 15.33 -22.27 -5.49
CA ARG A 10 14.70 -23.60 -5.56
C ARG A 10 13.19 -23.46 -5.39
N PHE A 11 12.44 -24.05 -6.30
CA PHE A 11 10.98 -24.15 -6.20
C PHE A 11 10.58 -25.59 -5.87
N PRO A 12 9.54 -25.78 -5.04
CA PRO A 12 8.83 -27.05 -4.96
C PRO A 12 8.32 -27.49 -6.34
N ILE A 13 8.35 -28.81 -6.60
CA ILE A 13 8.00 -29.37 -7.92
C ILE A 13 6.52 -29.14 -8.22
N ASP A 14 5.66 -29.42 -7.24
CA ASP A 14 4.21 -29.17 -7.30
C ASP A 14 3.86 -27.71 -7.65
N LEU A 15 4.59 -26.76 -7.06
CA LEU A 15 4.40 -25.34 -7.35
C LEU A 15 4.85 -24.97 -8.78
N LEU A 16 5.90 -25.61 -9.30
CA LEU A 16 6.32 -25.42 -10.69
C LEU A 16 5.30 -26.01 -11.65
N ASP A 17 4.78 -27.19 -11.38
CA ASP A 17 3.76 -27.84 -12.21
C ASP A 17 2.49 -26.97 -12.30
N ASP A 18 2.07 -26.40 -11.17
CA ASP A 18 0.96 -25.45 -11.13
C ASP A 18 1.27 -24.16 -11.90
N LEU A 19 2.47 -23.60 -11.71
CA LEU A 19 2.90 -22.42 -12.45
C LEU A 19 2.85 -22.67 -13.96
N ASP A 20 3.32 -23.83 -14.40
CA ASP A 20 3.43 -24.22 -15.81
C ASP A 20 2.06 -24.48 -16.44
N LYS A 21 1.09 -24.94 -15.63
CA LYS A 21 -0.29 -25.13 -16.03
C LYS A 21 -1.02 -23.82 -16.34
N TYR A 22 -0.74 -22.75 -15.59
CA TYR A 22 -1.48 -21.48 -15.68
C TYR A 22 -0.70 -20.33 -16.34
N VAL A 23 0.62 -20.43 -16.45
CA VAL A 23 1.48 -19.38 -17.02
C VAL A 23 2.16 -19.91 -18.27
N SER A 24 1.95 -19.23 -19.39
CA SER A 24 2.55 -19.63 -20.66
C SER A 24 4.08 -19.67 -20.60
N GLU A 25 4.66 -20.55 -21.39
CA GLU A 25 6.11 -20.65 -21.58
C GLU A 25 6.69 -19.27 -21.97
N GLY A 26 7.77 -18.85 -21.33
CA GLY A 26 8.37 -17.50 -21.48
C GLY A 26 7.83 -16.41 -20.56
N ASN A 27 6.64 -16.56 -19.96
CA ASN A 27 6.08 -15.57 -19.03
C ASN A 27 6.33 -15.87 -17.54
N ARG A 28 6.97 -17.01 -17.21
CA ARG A 28 7.28 -17.41 -15.83
C ARG A 28 8.07 -16.35 -15.07
N SER A 29 9.15 -15.85 -15.68
CA SER A 29 10.01 -14.83 -15.06
C SER A 29 9.22 -13.54 -14.76
N LYS A 30 8.40 -13.09 -15.71
CA LYS A 30 7.55 -11.90 -15.52
C LYS A 30 6.55 -12.13 -14.38
N PHE A 31 5.87 -13.27 -14.36
CA PHE A 31 4.91 -13.62 -13.31
C PHE A 31 5.56 -13.63 -11.93
N ILE A 32 6.71 -14.29 -11.78
CA ILE A 32 7.45 -14.37 -10.51
C ILE A 32 7.92 -12.99 -10.06
N ILE A 33 8.45 -12.16 -10.98
CA ILE A 33 8.89 -10.80 -10.68
C ILE A 33 7.72 -9.94 -10.19
N ASP A 34 6.58 -10.00 -10.86
CA ASP A 34 5.40 -9.20 -10.51
C ASP A 34 4.78 -9.66 -9.18
N ALA A 35 4.71 -10.98 -8.94
CA ALA A 35 4.31 -11.53 -7.65
C ALA A 35 5.25 -11.10 -6.52
N THR A 36 6.57 -11.15 -6.76
CA THR A 36 7.58 -10.71 -5.80
C THR A 36 7.46 -9.21 -5.49
N ARG A 37 7.24 -8.37 -6.51
CA ARG A 37 7.02 -6.93 -6.34
C ARG A 37 5.78 -6.66 -5.47
N LYS A 38 4.69 -7.36 -5.74
CA LYS A 38 3.44 -7.24 -4.98
C LYS A 38 3.62 -7.62 -3.50
N GLU A 39 4.25 -8.76 -3.23
CA GLU A 39 4.48 -9.20 -1.85
C GLU A 39 5.50 -8.33 -1.11
N LEU A 40 6.55 -7.87 -1.77
CA LEU A 40 7.49 -6.91 -1.19
C LEU A 40 6.80 -5.58 -0.86
N HIS A 41 5.87 -5.11 -1.71
CA HIS A 41 5.12 -3.90 -1.41
C HIS A 41 4.28 -4.06 -0.13
N ARG A 42 3.57 -5.18 0.01
CA ARG A 42 2.80 -5.52 1.22
C ARG A 42 3.69 -5.60 2.46
N ALA A 43 4.86 -6.22 2.35
CA ALA A 43 5.83 -6.31 3.45
C ALA A 43 6.33 -4.91 3.88
N LYS A 44 6.63 -4.04 2.91
CA LYS A 44 7.02 -2.64 3.17
C LYS A 44 5.91 -1.86 3.86
N GLN A 45 4.66 -1.98 3.39
CA GLN A 45 3.50 -1.33 4.00
C GLN A 45 3.31 -1.79 5.45
N ARG A 46 3.38 -3.10 5.72
CA ARG A 46 3.27 -3.64 7.08
C ARG A 46 4.32 -3.05 8.01
N LYS A 47 5.58 -2.98 7.56
CA LYS A 47 6.67 -2.39 8.32
C LYS A 47 6.48 -0.88 8.54
N ALA A 48 5.96 -0.17 7.54
CA ALA A 48 5.67 1.26 7.65
C ALA A 48 4.56 1.53 8.68
N ILE A 49 3.46 0.77 8.64
CA ILE A 49 2.36 0.88 9.61
C ILE A 49 2.88 0.61 11.03
N GLN A 50 3.66 -0.45 11.22
CA GLN A 50 4.26 -0.75 12.52
C GLN A 50 5.17 0.38 13.02
N LYS A 51 5.99 0.95 12.13
CA LYS A 51 6.88 2.07 12.48
C LYS A 51 6.10 3.37 12.77
N ALA A 52 4.96 3.56 12.11
CA ALA A 52 4.10 4.72 12.27
C ALA A 52 3.12 4.60 13.45
N SER A 53 3.09 3.45 14.12
CA SER A 53 2.25 3.23 15.29
C SER A 53 2.54 4.27 16.37
N GLY A 54 1.51 4.95 16.86
CA GLY A 54 1.63 5.98 17.89
C GLY A 54 2.02 7.38 17.37
N ILE A 55 2.18 7.58 16.06
CA ILE A 55 2.40 8.93 15.50
C ILE A 55 1.19 9.84 15.79
N LEU A 56 -0.03 9.32 15.68
CA LEU A 56 -1.26 10.05 15.99
C LEU A 56 -1.54 9.99 17.50
N ASN A 57 -0.64 10.54 18.30
CA ASN A 57 -0.82 10.61 19.74
C ASN A 57 -1.75 11.79 20.12
N GLN A 58 -2.38 11.70 21.28
CA GLN A 58 -3.34 12.70 21.75
C GLN A 58 -2.71 14.08 22.02
N GLN A 59 -1.43 14.13 22.36
CA GLN A 59 -0.73 15.38 22.67
C GLN A 59 -0.52 16.23 21.40
N ASP A 60 -0.11 15.59 20.31
CA ASP A 60 0.19 16.25 19.04
C ASP A 60 -1.05 16.35 18.14
N TYR A 61 -2.00 15.43 18.29
CA TYR A 61 -3.22 15.32 17.47
C TYR A 61 -4.48 15.10 18.33
N PRO A 62 -4.91 16.11 19.12
CA PRO A 62 -6.10 16.01 19.96
C PRO A 62 -7.38 15.74 19.16
N GLU A 63 -7.44 16.14 17.89
CA GLU A 63 -8.56 15.87 16.99
C GLU A 63 -8.80 14.38 16.68
N PHE A 64 -7.83 13.51 16.97
CA PHE A 64 -7.94 12.05 16.76
C PHE A 64 -8.14 11.27 18.06
N ASN A 65 -8.42 11.96 19.17
CA ASN A 65 -8.58 11.33 20.48
C ASN A 65 -9.81 10.42 20.58
N THR A 66 -10.95 10.88 20.08
CA THR A 66 -12.19 10.08 20.01
C THR A 66 -12.75 10.03 18.60
N SER A 67 -13.68 9.09 18.37
CA SER A 67 -14.40 9.02 17.09
C SER A 67 -15.23 10.28 16.83
N GLU A 68 -15.75 10.93 17.86
CA GLU A 68 -16.52 12.17 17.75
C GLU A 68 -15.63 13.37 17.40
N ASP A 69 -14.45 13.46 18.02
CA ASP A 69 -13.43 14.47 17.70
C ASP A 69 -13.00 14.34 16.24
N THR A 70 -12.75 13.10 15.81
CA THR A 70 -12.37 12.80 14.43
C THR A 70 -13.48 13.18 13.46
N ALA A 71 -14.74 12.84 13.78
CA ALA A 71 -15.89 13.19 12.94
C ALA A 71 -16.07 14.71 12.83
N SER A 72 -15.91 15.43 13.94
CA SER A 72 -15.96 16.90 13.99
C SER A 72 -14.85 17.54 13.17
N TRP A 73 -13.64 17.01 13.25
CA TRP A 73 -12.50 17.44 12.43
C TRP A 73 -12.74 17.19 10.93
N VAL A 74 -13.18 16.00 10.53
CA VAL A 74 -13.52 15.69 9.13
C VAL A 74 -14.63 16.60 8.60
N ARG A 75 -15.66 16.88 9.42
CA ARG A 75 -16.76 17.76 9.04
C ARG A 75 -16.26 19.17 8.73
N ARG A 76 -15.45 19.75 9.61
CA ARG A 76 -14.85 21.07 9.41
C ARG A 76 -13.97 21.12 8.14
N LEU A 77 -13.16 20.10 7.89
CA LEU A 77 -12.38 20.01 6.65
C LEU A 77 -13.24 20.05 5.38
N ARG A 78 -14.41 19.38 5.40
CA ARG A 78 -15.35 19.41 4.27
C ARG A 78 -16.00 20.78 4.10
N GLU A 79 -16.44 21.39 5.20
CA GLU A 79 -17.04 22.73 5.20
C GLU A 79 -16.06 23.78 4.65
N GLU A 80 -14.79 23.73 5.06
CA GLU A 80 -13.72 24.58 4.51
C GLU A 80 -13.49 24.34 3.02
N SER A 81 -13.51 23.08 2.59
CA SER A 81 -13.35 22.73 1.18
C SER A 81 -14.51 23.24 0.33
N ASP A 82 -15.74 23.14 0.84
CA ASP A 82 -16.93 23.65 0.16
C ASP A 82 -16.97 25.18 0.13
N ALA A 83 -16.51 25.86 1.18
CA ALA A 83 -16.36 27.31 1.19
C ALA A 83 -15.37 27.76 0.11
N ARG A 84 -14.17 27.19 0.09
CA ARG A 84 -13.18 27.49 -0.97
C ARG A 84 -13.71 27.23 -2.37
N ARG A 85 -14.48 26.16 -2.55
CA ARG A 85 -15.09 25.83 -3.84
C ARG A 85 -16.12 26.89 -4.24
N ARG A 86 -16.98 27.36 -3.32
CA ARG A 86 -17.92 28.45 -3.62
C ARG A 86 -17.17 29.71 -4.03
N ASP A 87 -16.17 30.13 -3.27
CA ASP A 87 -15.39 31.35 -3.56
C ASP A 87 -14.69 31.33 -4.94
N LEU A 88 -14.41 30.14 -5.50
CA LEU A 88 -13.74 29.99 -6.80
C LEU A 88 -14.70 29.91 -7.99
N PHE A 89 -15.97 29.56 -7.75
CA PHE A 89 -16.93 29.21 -8.81
C PHE A 89 -18.26 29.98 -8.73
N GLU A 90 -18.48 30.78 -7.69
CA GLU A 90 -19.55 31.78 -7.56
C GLU A 90 -18.95 33.19 -7.71
#